data_AF-A0A1F4MMZ1-F1
#
_entry.id   AF-A0A1F4MMZ1-F1
#
_cell.length_a   1.000
_cell.length_b   1.000
_cell.length_c   1.000
_cell.angle_alpha   90.00
_cell.angle_beta   90.00
_cell.angle_gamma   90.00
#
_symmetry.space_group_name_H-M   'P 1'
#
loop_
_entity.id
_entity.type
_entity.pdbx_description
1 polymer ?
#
loop_
_entity_poly.entity_id
_entity_poly.type
_entity_poly.pdbx_seq_one_letter_code
_entity_poly.pdbx_strand_id
1 'polypeptide(L)'
;MSDDKKSTSTGANTRWWESYLVRYFSGAIVGAMCLTAILLYADWRLYSGAHTSLSDSKQPLPMSAVAFMLIAGGLVYSYIISAPITVIHFGRSGRSALEQHVRYFWLGWVITLLALQVISVTVGLREMACSLVIWLMLMMVSLSYLLVSSQPEGPKPAATDLNVARPIGRKAKRSREAWRNGLGAMAWAGMLLSVVMLAARAFGLQGRPAVMSLMAFALPTLFVGGMQYVTLFRIFDTERALHRFYRLLTRARTMNNSKDVRETYTHLREHSNATFIVLLELCFSAFLIFCVEVFAGHPAAGSASGKIGVVSESMVNAVLLLIAFWMTPNLFMWSRANQLEKDFAKRPLLYAAQAKSPAADTEPASRVMVSRRRD
;
A
#
# COMPACT_ATOMS: atom_id res chain seq x y z
N MET A 1 1.75 -35.79 51.68
CA MET A 1 0.98 -34.72 51.02
C MET A 1 1.96 -34.01 50.08
N SER A 2 2.05 -34.53 48.87
CA SER A 2 2.96 -34.10 47.81
C SER A 2 2.15 -33.24 46.84
N ASP A 3 2.31 -31.92 46.96
CA ASP A 3 1.75 -30.99 46.00
C ASP A 3 2.59 -31.01 44.72
N ASP A 4 2.08 -31.76 43.75
CA ASP A 4 2.55 -31.74 42.37
C ASP A 4 2.46 -30.32 41.82
N LYS A 5 3.64 -29.69 41.67
CA LYS A 5 3.84 -28.56 40.76
C LYS A 5 3.54 -29.04 39.34
N LYS A 6 2.27 -28.97 38.98
CA LYS A 6 1.82 -29.00 37.59
C LYS A 6 2.41 -27.76 36.93
N SER A 7 3.61 -27.89 36.38
CA SER A 7 4.18 -26.93 35.44
C SER A 7 3.17 -26.82 34.31
N THR A 8 2.33 -25.81 34.36
CA THR A 8 1.56 -25.35 33.22
C THR A 8 2.61 -24.93 32.21
N SER A 9 2.98 -25.87 31.34
CA SER A 9 3.51 -25.54 30.05
C SER A 9 2.42 -24.69 29.41
N THR A 10 2.54 -23.37 29.55
CA THR A 10 1.99 -22.45 28.58
C THR A 10 2.71 -22.82 27.31
N GLY A 11 2.21 -23.86 26.63
CA GLY A 11 2.56 -24.13 25.26
C GLY A 11 2.41 -22.79 24.59
N ALA A 12 3.52 -22.30 24.04
CA ALA A 12 3.50 -21.19 23.13
C ALA A 12 2.49 -21.60 22.07
N ASN A 13 1.24 -21.18 22.26
CA ASN A 13 0.14 -21.45 21.37
C ASN A 13 0.42 -20.49 20.23
N THR A 14 1.44 -20.84 19.43
CA THR A 14 1.86 -20.14 18.22
C THR A 14 0.66 -20.27 17.32
N ARG A 15 -0.16 -19.23 17.36
CA ARG A 15 -1.41 -19.17 16.65
C ARG A 15 -1.07 -19.42 15.19
N TRP A 16 -1.72 -20.39 14.56
CA TRP A 16 -1.33 -20.83 13.23
C TRP A 16 -1.37 -19.69 12.17
N TRP A 17 -2.20 -18.65 12.39
CA TRP A 17 -2.25 -17.44 11.55
C TRP A 17 -1.09 -16.45 11.77
N GLU A 18 -0.35 -16.60 12.87
CA GLU A 18 0.94 -15.92 13.09
C GLU A 18 2.06 -16.58 12.27
N SER A 19 1.84 -17.80 11.78
CA SER A 19 2.78 -18.46 10.89
C SER A 19 2.91 -17.66 9.58
N TYR A 20 4.10 -17.13 9.36
CA TYR A 20 4.47 -16.47 8.10
C TYR A 20 4.17 -17.35 6.88
N LEU A 21 4.25 -18.67 7.03
CA LEU A 21 3.94 -19.62 5.98
C LEU A 21 2.52 -19.44 5.44
N VAL A 22 1.52 -19.25 6.30
CA VAL A 22 0.11 -19.10 5.88
C VAL A 22 -0.10 -17.80 5.09
N ARG A 23 0.59 -16.73 5.49
CA ARG A 23 0.47 -15.40 4.84
C ARG A 23 1.06 -15.41 3.43
N TYR A 24 2.22 -16.05 3.29
CA TYR A 24 2.88 -16.14 2.00
C TYR A 24 2.33 -17.27 1.14
N PHE A 25 1.62 -18.24 1.71
CA PHE A 25 1.00 -19.31 0.94
C PHE A 25 -0.12 -18.80 0.02
N SER A 26 -1.02 -17.94 0.51
CA SER A 26 -2.05 -17.34 -0.36
C SER A 26 -1.43 -16.47 -1.45
N GLY A 27 -0.40 -15.68 -1.11
CA GLY A 27 0.36 -14.88 -2.08
C GLY A 27 1.11 -15.74 -3.10
N ALA A 28 1.64 -16.91 -2.69
CA ALA A 28 2.30 -17.84 -3.61
C ALA A 28 1.35 -18.37 -4.68
N ILE A 29 0.14 -18.78 -4.26
CA ILE A 29 -0.88 -19.30 -5.18
C ILE A 29 -1.32 -18.20 -6.14
N VAL A 30 -1.68 -17.03 -5.61
CA VAL A 30 -2.13 -15.91 -6.45
C VAL A 30 -0.99 -15.42 -7.35
N GLY A 31 0.24 -15.33 -6.83
CA GLY A 31 1.43 -15.02 -7.60
C GLY A 31 1.69 -16.01 -8.74
N ALA A 32 1.51 -17.31 -8.52
CA ALA A 32 1.62 -18.32 -9.57
C ALA A 32 0.52 -18.16 -10.64
N MET A 33 -0.72 -17.85 -10.23
CA MET A 33 -1.82 -17.54 -11.16
C MET A 33 -1.53 -16.28 -11.99
N CYS A 34 -1.03 -15.22 -11.34
CA CYS A 34 -0.61 -13.97 -11.95
C CYS A 34 0.50 -14.20 -13.00
N LEU A 35 1.56 -14.93 -12.64
CA LEU A 35 2.63 -15.27 -13.57
C LEU A 35 2.11 -16.11 -14.74
N THR A 36 1.25 -17.09 -14.48
CA THR A 36 0.63 -17.89 -15.54
C THR A 36 -0.17 -17.01 -16.50
N ALA A 37 -0.97 -16.07 -15.98
CA ALA A 37 -1.73 -15.13 -16.79
C ALA A 37 -0.82 -14.22 -17.64
N ILE A 38 0.26 -13.69 -17.04
CA ILE A 38 1.25 -12.86 -17.75
C ILE A 38 1.91 -13.67 -18.87
N LEU A 39 2.37 -14.89 -18.57
CA LEU A 39 3.05 -15.76 -19.54
C LEU A 39 2.14 -16.17 -20.69
N LEU A 40 0.92 -16.63 -20.40
CA LEU A 40 -0.06 -16.99 -21.43
C LEU A 40 -0.41 -15.79 -22.30
N TYR A 41 -0.56 -14.61 -21.69
CA TYR A 41 -0.86 -13.39 -22.42
C TYR A 41 0.30 -12.94 -23.30
N ALA A 42 1.52 -12.95 -22.76
CA ALA A 42 2.73 -12.58 -23.46
C ALA A 42 3.00 -13.55 -24.62
N ASP A 43 2.85 -14.87 -24.42
CA ASP A 43 3.04 -15.86 -25.48
C ASP A 43 2.04 -15.66 -26.62
N TRP A 44 0.74 -15.54 -26.28
CA TRP A 44 -0.32 -15.26 -27.25
C TRP A 44 -0.05 -13.99 -28.07
N ARG A 45 0.34 -12.90 -27.40
CA ARG A 45 0.50 -11.59 -28.06
C ARG A 45 1.82 -11.40 -28.79
N LEU A 46 2.92 -11.90 -28.25
CA LEU A 46 4.25 -11.64 -28.78
C LEU A 46 4.64 -12.65 -29.86
N TYR A 47 4.13 -13.87 -29.80
CA TYR A 47 4.45 -14.93 -30.75
C TYR A 47 3.28 -15.30 -31.67
N SER A 48 2.19 -14.53 -31.66
CA SER A 48 1.05 -14.70 -32.57
C SER A 48 0.45 -16.12 -32.59
N GLY A 49 0.51 -16.83 -31.46
CA GLY A 49 0.06 -18.21 -31.35
C GLY A 49 0.96 -19.25 -32.04
N ALA A 50 2.07 -18.84 -32.66
CA ALA A 50 3.17 -19.75 -32.92
C ALA A 50 3.83 -20.01 -31.57
N HIS A 51 3.36 -21.03 -30.85
CA HIS A 51 4.02 -21.52 -29.65
C HIS A 51 5.51 -21.51 -29.93
N THR A 52 6.25 -20.66 -29.22
CA THR A 52 7.69 -20.77 -29.27
C THR A 52 7.98 -22.20 -28.88
N SER A 53 8.53 -22.98 -29.81
CA SER A 53 9.13 -24.27 -29.50
C SER A 53 10.30 -23.93 -28.60
N LEU A 54 10.01 -23.73 -27.31
CA LEU A 54 10.96 -23.41 -26.28
C LEU A 54 11.77 -24.70 -26.15
N SER A 55 12.84 -24.73 -26.97
CA SER A 55 13.65 -25.89 -27.28
C SER A 55 12.94 -26.97 -28.12
N ASP A 56 13.58 -27.37 -29.22
CA ASP A 56 13.52 -28.72 -29.83
C ASP A 56 14.02 -29.81 -28.85
N SER A 57 13.84 -29.60 -27.53
CA SER A 57 14.02 -30.64 -26.54
C SER A 57 12.91 -31.65 -26.79
N LYS A 58 13.30 -32.80 -27.36
CA LYS A 58 12.42 -33.94 -27.63
C LYS A 58 11.69 -34.49 -26.39
N GLN A 59 11.92 -33.91 -25.21
CA GLN A 59 11.20 -34.23 -23.99
C GLN A 59 10.53 -32.97 -23.44
N PRO A 60 9.18 -32.94 -23.38
CA PRO A 60 8.48 -31.88 -22.66
C PRO A 60 8.87 -31.95 -21.18
N LEU A 61 9.05 -30.78 -20.57
CA LEU A 61 9.26 -30.69 -19.12
C LEU A 61 8.12 -31.42 -18.40
N PRO A 62 8.40 -32.23 -17.37
CA PRO A 62 7.34 -32.89 -16.63
C PRO A 62 6.44 -31.82 -15.99
N MET A 63 5.13 -32.04 -16.00
CA MET A 63 4.14 -31.10 -15.43
C MET A 63 4.43 -30.74 -13.98
N SER A 64 5.02 -31.67 -13.21
CA SER A 64 5.49 -31.42 -11.84
C SER A 64 6.60 -30.37 -11.77
N ALA A 65 7.55 -30.36 -12.71
CA ALA A 65 8.60 -29.34 -12.77
C ALA A 65 8.03 -27.98 -13.16
N VAL A 66 7.10 -27.92 -14.11
CA VAL A 66 6.41 -26.67 -14.49
C VAL A 66 5.61 -26.11 -13.31
N ALA A 67 4.84 -26.96 -12.63
CA ALA A 67 4.08 -26.57 -11.44
C ALA A 67 5.01 -26.07 -10.32
N PHE A 68 6.13 -26.76 -10.07
CA PHE A 68 7.12 -26.34 -9.10
C PHE A 68 7.73 -24.98 -9.45
N MET A 69 8.14 -24.77 -10.70
CA MET A 69 8.67 -23.49 -11.17
C MET A 69 7.65 -22.36 -11.05
N LEU A 70 6.38 -22.60 -11.36
CA LEU A 70 5.32 -21.61 -11.21
C LEU A 70 5.04 -21.26 -9.75
N ILE A 71 5.04 -22.24 -8.84
CA ILE A 71 4.87 -21.99 -7.41
C ILE A 71 6.08 -21.23 -6.84
N ALA A 72 7.30 -21.65 -7.19
CA ALA A 72 8.53 -20.98 -6.77
C ALA A 72 8.60 -19.55 -7.33
N GLY A 73 8.25 -19.36 -8.61
CA GLY A 73 8.11 -18.06 -9.24
C GLY A 73 7.04 -17.20 -8.57
N GLY A 74 5.88 -17.80 -8.25
CA GLY A 74 4.78 -17.14 -7.56
C GLY A 74 5.18 -16.63 -6.17
N LEU A 75 5.98 -17.42 -5.43
CA LEU A 75 6.60 -16.99 -4.17
C LEU A 75 7.52 -15.79 -4.38
N VAL A 76 8.43 -15.83 -5.36
CA VAL A 76 9.33 -14.72 -5.67
C VAL A 76 8.55 -13.46 -6.07
N TYR A 77 7.53 -13.63 -6.91
CA TYR A 77 6.65 -12.55 -7.34
C TYR A 77 5.95 -11.90 -6.13
N SER A 78 5.29 -12.70 -5.29
CA SER A 78 4.62 -12.21 -4.08
C SER A 78 5.56 -11.43 -3.16
N TYR A 79 6.80 -11.89 -3.01
CA TYR A 79 7.82 -11.23 -2.21
C TYR A 79 8.18 -9.85 -2.76
N ILE A 80 8.46 -9.76 -4.06
CA ILE A 80 8.75 -8.48 -4.75
C ILE A 80 7.57 -7.51 -4.60
N ILE A 81 6.35 -7.98 -4.83
CA ILE A 81 5.15 -7.14 -4.74
C ILE A 81 4.90 -6.66 -3.31
N SER A 82 5.24 -7.44 -2.29
CA SER A 82 5.07 -7.07 -0.88
C SER A 82 6.05 -5.99 -0.39
N ALA A 83 7.15 -5.73 -1.11
CA ALA A 83 8.22 -4.83 -0.66
C ALA A 83 7.78 -3.42 -0.20
N PRO A 84 6.84 -2.73 -0.87
CA PRO A 84 6.38 -1.40 -0.44
C PRO A 84 5.73 -1.39 0.94
N ILE A 85 5.17 -2.52 1.39
CA ILE A 85 4.54 -2.64 2.72
C ILE A 85 5.56 -2.33 3.81
N THR A 86 6.80 -2.80 3.65
CA THR A 86 7.88 -2.53 4.60
C THR A 86 8.16 -1.03 4.74
N VAL A 87 8.29 -0.34 3.61
CA VAL A 87 8.57 1.11 3.55
C VAL A 87 7.43 1.91 4.20
N ILE A 88 6.19 1.63 3.77
CA ILE A 88 4.99 2.31 4.25
C ILE A 88 4.78 2.04 5.75
N HIS A 89 4.99 0.80 6.19
CA HIS A 89 4.87 0.45 7.59
C HIS A 89 5.94 1.08 8.46
N PHE A 90 7.17 1.17 7.99
CA PHE A 90 8.22 1.78 8.77
C PHE A 90 8.00 3.28 8.91
N GLY A 91 7.66 3.94 7.81
CA GLY A 91 7.52 5.39 7.75
C GLY A 91 6.22 5.95 8.32
N ARG A 92 5.37 5.14 8.95
CA ARG A 92 4.04 5.52 9.50
C ARG A 92 4.06 6.56 10.65
N SER A 93 5.15 7.29 10.84
CA SER A 93 5.27 8.29 11.90
C SER A 93 4.63 9.61 11.48
N GLY A 94 3.60 10.01 12.21
CA GLY A 94 2.93 11.31 12.05
C GLY A 94 1.65 11.25 11.23
N ARG A 95 1.15 12.43 10.83
CA ARG A 95 0.04 12.58 9.89
C ARG A 95 0.60 13.24 8.65
N SER A 96 0.91 12.49 7.60
CA SER A 96 1.19 13.14 6.31
C SER A 96 -0.11 13.50 5.62
N ALA A 97 -0.08 14.53 4.76
CA ALA A 97 -1.20 14.83 3.88
C ALA A 97 -1.55 13.60 3.02
N LEU A 98 -0.54 12.90 2.51
CA LEU A 98 -0.72 11.70 1.69
C LEU A 98 -1.47 10.57 2.42
N GLU A 99 -1.14 10.29 3.69
CA GLU A 99 -1.85 9.29 4.50
C GLU A 99 -3.34 9.58 4.65
N GLN A 100 -3.74 10.86 4.67
CA GLN A 100 -5.15 11.25 4.74
C GLN A 100 -5.89 10.92 3.45
N HIS A 101 -5.18 10.95 2.31
CA HIS A 101 -5.74 10.66 0.99
C HIS A 101 -5.78 9.17 0.65
N VAL A 102 -5.02 8.29 1.33
CA VAL A 102 -5.00 6.84 1.03
C VAL A 102 -6.41 6.25 1.02
N ARG A 103 -7.22 6.55 2.04
CA ARG A 103 -8.62 6.04 2.10
C ARG A 103 -9.48 6.54 0.94
N TYR A 104 -9.28 7.79 0.51
CA TYR A 104 -10.07 8.38 -0.57
C TYR A 104 -9.62 7.84 -1.92
N PHE A 105 -8.32 7.58 -2.09
CA PHE A 105 -7.79 6.91 -3.27
C PHE A 105 -8.45 5.54 -3.47
N TRP A 106 -8.49 4.68 -2.44
CA TRP A 106 -9.06 3.34 -2.57
C TRP A 106 -10.56 3.36 -2.90
N LEU A 107 -11.33 4.22 -2.21
CA LEU A 107 -12.75 4.40 -2.51
C LEU A 107 -12.95 4.98 -3.92
N GLY A 108 -12.16 5.98 -4.28
CA GLY A 108 -12.19 6.61 -5.59
C GLY A 108 -11.86 5.62 -6.70
N TRP A 109 -10.87 4.75 -6.50
CA TRP A 109 -10.49 3.69 -7.43
C TRP A 109 -11.63 2.70 -7.69
N VAL A 110 -12.33 2.24 -6.65
CA VAL A 110 -13.51 1.38 -6.81
C VAL A 110 -14.61 2.09 -7.63
N ILE A 111 -14.86 3.37 -7.34
CA ILE A 111 -15.82 4.18 -8.10
C ILE A 111 -15.38 4.32 -9.56
N THR A 112 -14.09 4.52 -9.83
CA THR A 112 -13.53 4.58 -11.20
C THR A 112 -13.75 3.27 -11.94
N LEU A 113 -13.53 2.12 -11.31
CA LEU A 113 -13.78 0.81 -11.95
C LEU A 113 -15.26 0.65 -12.30
N LEU A 114 -16.17 1.00 -11.38
CA LEU A 114 -17.61 0.95 -11.63
C LEU A 114 -18.03 1.91 -12.76
N ALA A 115 -17.50 3.14 -12.76
CA ALA A 115 -17.77 4.14 -13.79
C ALA A 115 -17.30 3.64 -15.18
N LEU A 116 -16.12 3.01 -15.27
CA LEU A 116 -15.63 2.44 -16.52
C LEU A 116 -16.54 1.34 -17.05
N GLN A 117 -17.06 0.47 -16.18
CA GLN A 117 -18.02 -0.56 -16.61
C GLN A 117 -19.31 0.05 -17.12
N VAL A 118 -19.87 1.04 -16.42
CA VAL A 118 -21.07 1.76 -16.85
C VAL A 118 -20.85 2.47 -18.19
N ILE A 119 -19.73 3.19 -18.35
CA ILE A 119 -19.39 3.89 -19.60
C ILE A 119 -19.22 2.88 -20.75
N SER A 120 -18.57 1.75 -20.49
CA SER A 120 -18.35 0.70 -21.49
C SER A 120 -19.66 0.11 -22.01
N VAL A 121 -20.69 -0.01 -21.16
CA VAL A 121 -22.00 -0.57 -21.54
C VAL A 121 -22.92 0.47 -22.20
N THR A 122 -22.82 1.74 -21.83
CA THR A 122 -23.80 2.78 -22.21
C THR A 122 -23.41 3.58 -23.44
N VAL A 123 -22.28 4.28 -23.39
CA VAL A 123 -21.85 5.26 -24.41
C VAL A 123 -20.76 4.67 -25.32
N GLY A 124 -20.02 3.69 -24.80
CA GLY A 124 -18.80 3.19 -25.41
C GLY A 124 -17.60 4.04 -25.01
N LEU A 125 -16.51 3.37 -24.64
CA LEU A 125 -15.28 4.02 -24.15
C LEU A 125 -14.61 4.91 -25.21
N ARG A 126 -14.82 4.60 -26.50
CA ARG A 126 -14.24 5.35 -27.62
C ARG A 126 -14.75 6.78 -27.70
N GLU A 127 -16.08 6.94 -27.71
CA GLU A 127 -16.73 8.25 -27.85
C GLU A 127 -16.38 9.15 -26.65
N MET A 128 -16.37 8.57 -25.46
CA MET A 128 -16.02 9.30 -24.24
C MET A 128 -14.54 9.71 -24.21
N ALA A 129 -13.61 8.82 -24.57
CA ALA A 129 -12.18 9.13 -24.60
C ALA A 129 -11.79 10.20 -25.64
N CYS A 130 -12.66 10.46 -26.62
CA CYS A 130 -12.46 11.51 -27.62
C CYS A 130 -12.66 12.93 -27.04
N SER A 131 -13.34 13.09 -25.89
CA SER A 131 -13.62 14.40 -25.31
C SER A 131 -12.49 14.93 -24.41
N LEU A 132 -11.38 15.34 -25.02
CA LEU A 132 -10.18 15.83 -24.32
C LEU A 132 -10.50 16.95 -23.31
N VAL A 133 -11.32 17.92 -23.70
CA VAL A 133 -11.65 19.10 -22.90
C VAL A 133 -12.37 18.72 -21.61
N ILE A 134 -13.34 17.78 -21.67
CA ILE A 134 -14.07 17.30 -20.50
C ILE A 134 -13.12 16.64 -19.49
N TRP A 135 -12.22 15.77 -19.96
CA TRP A 135 -11.31 15.05 -19.07
C TRP A 135 -10.27 15.96 -18.42
N LEU A 136 -9.77 16.97 -19.15
CA LEU A 136 -8.89 17.99 -18.59
C LEU A 136 -9.62 18.83 -17.53
N MET A 137 -10.85 19.27 -17.80
CA MET A 137 -11.64 20.00 -16.81
C MET A 137 -11.91 19.17 -15.56
N LEU A 138 -12.32 17.91 -15.72
CA LEU A 138 -12.55 17.00 -14.60
C LEU A 138 -11.27 16.77 -13.78
N MET A 139 -10.12 16.63 -14.44
CA MET A 139 -8.82 16.48 -13.78
C MET A 139 -8.47 17.73 -12.97
N MET A 140 -8.62 18.91 -13.56
CA MET A 140 -8.28 20.18 -12.91
C MET A 140 -9.17 20.46 -11.70
N VAL A 141 -10.49 20.24 -11.82
CA VAL A 141 -11.44 20.42 -10.71
C VAL A 141 -11.13 19.44 -9.58
N SER A 142 -10.91 18.17 -9.92
CA SER A 142 -10.59 17.12 -8.94
C SER A 142 -9.27 17.41 -8.22
N LEU A 143 -8.22 17.77 -8.97
CA LEU A 143 -6.91 18.10 -8.42
C LEU A 143 -6.98 19.33 -7.51
N SER A 144 -7.69 20.38 -7.95
CA SER A 144 -7.87 21.60 -7.14
C SER A 144 -8.55 21.30 -5.81
N TYR A 145 -9.59 20.46 -5.83
CA TYR A 145 -10.25 20.01 -4.60
C TYR A 145 -9.31 19.22 -3.68
N LEU A 146 -8.52 18.30 -4.26
CA LEU A 146 -7.56 17.50 -3.48
C LEU A 146 -6.47 18.37 -2.85
N LEU A 147 -5.95 19.36 -3.59
CA LEU A 147 -4.95 20.29 -3.06
C LEU A 147 -5.52 21.14 -1.91
N VAL A 148 -6.73 21.68 -2.05
CA VAL A 148 -7.38 22.46 -0.98
C VAL A 148 -7.66 21.58 0.25
N SER A 149 -8.13 20.35 0.04
CA SER A 149 -8.44 19.42 1.14
C SER A 149 -7.20 18.82 1.82
N SER A 150 -6.03 18.89 1.18
CA SER A 150 -4.76 18.42 1.73
C SER A 150 -4.13 19.37 2.75
N GLN A 151 -4.63 20.61 2.85
CA GLN A 151 -4.11 21.60 3.78
C GLN A 151 -4.24 21.08 5.22
N PRO A 152 -3.15 21.06 5.99
CA PRO A 152 -3.17 20.54 7.35
C PRO A 152 -4.20 21.32 8.18
N GLU A 153 -5.06 20.60 8.92
CA GLU A 153 -5.96 21.25 9.88
C GLU A 153 -5.09 22.14 10.77
N GLY A 154 -5.36 23.45 10.77
CA GLY A 154 -4.64 24.41 11.61
C GLY A 154 -4.60 23.97 13.07
N PRO A 155 -3.65 24.49 13.87
CA PRO A 155 -3.48 24.08 15.27
C PRO A 155 -4.83 24.12 15.98
N LYS A 156 -5.29 22.96 16.47
CA LYS A 156 -6.52 22.89 17.23
C LYS A 156 -6.32 23.75 18.47
N PRO A 157 -7.23 24.71 18.77
CA PRO A 157 -7.12 25.53 19.96
C PRO A 157 -6.94 24.63 21.18
N ALA A 158 -6.00 24.99 22.05
CA ALA A 158 -5.64 24.20 23.22
C ALA A 158 -6.91 23.85 24.01
N ALA A 159 -7.01 22.59 24.43
CA ALA A 159 -8.21 22.00 25.01
C ALA A 159 -8.53 22.51 26.43
N THR A 160 -8.18 23.75 26.75
CA THR A 160 -8.36 24.39 28.05
C THR A 160 -9.82 24.75 28.36
N ASP A 161 -10.73 24.71 27.37
CA ASP A 161 -12.17 25.00 27.54
C ASP A 161 -13.07 23.74 27.50
N LEU A 162 -12.55 22.57 27.87
CA LEU A 162 -13.26 21.29 27.74
C LEU A 162 -14.48 21.10 28.67
N ASN A 163 -14.79 22.04 29.56
CA ASN A 163 -15.87 21.87 30.54
C ASN A 163 -17.24 22.47 30.12
N VAL A 164 -17.38 23.09 28.94
CA VAL A 164 -18.66 23.75 28.55
C VAL A 164 -19.26 23.26 27.21
N ALA A 165 -18.79 22.15 26.65
CA ALA A 165 -19.28 21.68 25.34
C ALA A 165 -20.61 20.91 25.43
N ARG A 166 -21.73 21.61 25.13
CA ARG A 166 -23.09 21.04 24.98
C ARG A 166 -23.13 19.83 24.02
N PRO A 167 -23.94 18.79 24.31
CA PRO A 167 -24.02 17.54 23.53
C PRO A 167 -24.68 17.64 22.13
N ILE A 168 -25.16 18.82 21.71
CA ILE A 168 -26.02 18.98 20.53
C ILE A 168 -25.26 18.86 19.18
N GLY A 169 -23.93 18.87 19.16
CA GLY A 169 -23.15 18.91 17.90
C GLY A 169 -22.62 17.59 17.32
N ARG A 170 -22.71 16.45 18.02
CA ARG A 170 -21.95 15.24 17.61
C ARG A 170 -22.47 14.61 16.31
N LYS A 171 -23.79 14.54 16.11
CA LYS A 171 -24.38 13.99 14.87
C LYS A 171 -24.09 14.88 13.65
N ALA A 172 -24.28 16.19 13.79
CA ALA A 172 -23.99 17.15 12.72
C ALA A 172 -22.51 17.13 12.30
N LYS A 173 -21.59 17.04 13.27
CA LYS A 173 -20.16 16.90 13.00
C LYS A 173 -19.82 15.62 12.24
N ARG A 174 -20.37 14.46 12.67
CA ARG A 174 -20.18 13.18 11.98
C ARG A 174 -20.71 13.21 10.55
N SER A 175 -21.88 13.83 10.33
CA SER A 175 -22.46 14.00 9.00
C SER A 175 -21.56 14.85 8.08
N ARG A 176 -21.07 15.99 8.59
CA ARG A 176 -20.14 16.86 7.83
C ARG A 176 -18.83 16.16 7.48
N GLU A 177 -18.27 15.38 8.41
CA GLU A 177 -17.07 14.59 8.15
C GLU A 177 -17.32 13.49 7.11
N ALA A 178 -18.46 12.79 7.19
CA ALA A 178 -18.85 11.79 6.20
C ALA A 178 -19.01 12.39 4.79
N TRP A 179 -19.67 13.55 4.69
CA TRP A 179 -19.81 14.29 3.43
C TRP A 179 -18.45 14.70 2.84
N ARG A 180 -17.56 15.27 3.67
CA ARG A 180 -16.19 15.62 3.26
C ARG A 180 -15.43 14.39 2.76
N ASN A 181 -15.59 13.24 3.44
CA ASN A 181 -14.95 12.01 3.01
C ASN A 181 -15.51 11.51 1.66
N GLY A 182 -16.82 11.62 1.45
CA GLY A 182 -17.48 11.29 0.19
C GLY A 182 -16.99 12.15 -0.97
N LEU A 183 -16.91 13.46 -0.77
CA LEU A 183 -16.35 14.39 -1.77
C LEU A 183 -14.87 14.08 -2.09
N GLY A 184 -14.07 13.75 -1.06
CA GLY A 184 -12.69 13.31 -1.26
C GLY A 184 -12.58 12.07 -2.15
N ALA A 185 -13.43 11.07 -1.94
CA ALA A 185 -13.47 9.87 -2.77
C ALA A 185 -13.92 10.18 -4.21
N MET A 186 -14.94 11.04 -4.39
CA MET A 186 -15.41 11.45 -5.72
C MET A 186 -14.35 12.24 -6.50
N ALA A 187 -13.61 13.13 -5.83
CA ALA A 187 -12.51 13.86 -6.45
C ALA A 187 -11.39 12.90 -6.90
N TRP A 188 -11.01 11.93 -6.07
CA TRP A 188 -10.07 10.88 -6.50
C TRP A 188 -10.62 10.08 -7.68
N ALA A 189 -11.89 9.65 -7.65
CA ALA A 189 -12.50 8.92 -8.75
C ALA A 189 -12.45 9.70 -10.07
N GLY A 190 -12.79 11.00 -10.03
CA GLY A 190 -12.72 11.91 -11.17
C GLY A 190 -11.29 12.06 -11.70
N MET A 191 -10.31 12.27 -10.80
CA MET A 191 -8.90 12.37 -11.18
C MET A 191 -8.38 11.08 -11.83
N LEU A 192 -8.66 9.92 -11.23
CA LEU A 192 -8.23 8.62 -11.75
C LEU A 192 -8.89 8.29 -13.10
N LEU A 193 -10.17 8.59 -13.24
CA LEU A 193 -10.90 8.40 -14.49
C LEU A 193 -10.32 9.32 -15.59
N SER A 194 -10.05 10.59 -15.29
CA SER A 194 -9.38 11.50 -16.22
C SER A 194 -8.00 10.98 -16.63
N VAL A 195 -7.19 10.49 -15.69
CA VAL A 195 -5.87 9.90 -16.01
C VAL A 195 -6.01 8.74 -16.98
N VAL A 196 -6.97 7.82 -16.73
CA VAL A 196 -7.23 6.68 -17.62
C VAL A 196 -7.64 7.15 -19.01
N MET A 197 -8.55 8.12 -19.11
CA MET A 197 -9.06 8.59 -20.40
C MET A 197 -8.01 9.37 -21.20
N LEU A 198 -7.22 10.22 -20.53
CA LEU A 198 -6.14 10.98 -21.15
C LEU A 198 -5.00 10.06 -21.61
N ALA A 199 -4.62 9.08 -20.78
CA ALA A 199 -3.62 8.09 -21.15
C ALA A 199 -4.12 7.22 -22.31
N ALA A 200 -5.38 6.74 -22.27
CA ALA A 200 -5.97 5.98 -23.35
C ALA A 200 -5.94 6.78 -24.66
N ARG A 201 -6.20 8.09 -24.61
CA ARG A 201 -6.06 8.96 -25.78
C ARG A 201 -4.62 9.11 -26.24
N ALA A 202 -3.69 9.38 -25.33
CA ALA A 202 -2.28 9.59 -25.64
C ALA A 202 -1.64 8.36 -26.30
N PHE A 203 -2.05 7.16 -25.88
CA PHE A 203 -1.56 5.88 -26.42
C PHE A 203 -2.44 5.30 -27.55
N GLY A 204 -3.47 6.01 -28.02
CA GLY A 204 -4.36 5.53 -29.09
C GLY A 204 -5.18 4.28 -28.73
N LEU A 205 -5.52 4.10 -27.46
CA LEU A 205 -6.19 2.92 -26.90
C LEU A 205 -7.72 3.06 -26.85
N GLN A 206 -8.32 4.12 -27.42
CA GLN A 206 -9.76 4.41 -27.25
C GLN A 206 -10.66 3.30 -27.81
N GLY A 207 -10.19 2.54 -28.80
CA GLY A 207 -10.89 1.38 -29.37
C GLY A 207 -10.68 0.06 -28.63
N ARG A 208 -9.94 0.06 -27.51
CA ARG A 208 -9.49 -1.16 -26.81
C ARG A 208 -9.98 -1.16 -25.35
N PRO A 209 -11.28 -1.43 -25.10
CA PRO A 209 -11.89 -1.30 -23.78
C PRO A 209 -11.21 -2.17 -22.72
N ALA A 210 -10.79 -3.39 -23.08
CA ALA A 210 -10.06 -4.28 -22.18
C ALA A 210 -8.71 -3.70 -21.70
N VAL A 211 -7.97 -3.02 -22.59
CA VAL A 211 -6.68 -2.38 -22.23
C VAL A 211 -6.90 -1.19 -21.30
N MET A 212 -7.99 -0.43 -21.51
CA MET A 212 -8.37 0.65 -20.62
C MET A 212 -8.75 0.14 -19.22
N SER A 213 -9.48 -0.99 -19.13
CA SER A 213 -9.77 -1.66 -17.86
C SER A 213 -8.51 -2.14 -17.16
N LEU A 214 -7.55 -2.73 -17.88
CA LEU A 214 -6.25 -3.14 -17.33
C LEU A 214 -5.48 -1.94 -16.75
N MET A 215 -5.45 -0.82 -17.48
CA MET A 215 -4.81 0.41 -17.02
C MET A 215 -5.46 0.95 -15.74
N ALA A 216 -6.79 0.95 -15.66
CA ALA A 216 -7.49 1.37 -14.44
C ALA A 216 -7.23 0.42 -13.26
N PHE A 217 -7.13 -0.88 -13.52
CA PHE A 217 -6.78 -1.88 -12.52
C PHE A 217 -5.32 -1.77 -12.05
N ALA A 218 -4.43 -1.21 -12.88
CA ALA A 218 -3.03 -0.96 -12.58
C ALA A 218 -2.77 0.31 -11.75
N LEU A 219 -3.75 1.21 -11.60
CA LEU A 219 -3.58 2.48 -10.86
C LEU A 219 -3.08 2.29 -9.41
N PRO A 220 -3.54 1.29 -8.63
CA PRO A 220 -3.00 1.03 -7.30
C PRO A 220 -1.51 0.73 -7.29
N THR A 221 -0.99 0.05 -8.32
CA THR A 221 0.44 -0.21 -8.48
C THR A 221 1.21 1.10 -8.57
N LEU A 222 0.79 2.01 -9.45
CA LEU A 222 1.44 3.32 -9.60
C LEU A 222 1.33 4.15 -8.32
N PHE A 223 0.17 4.14 -7.67
CA PHE A 223 -0.05 4.88 -6.43
C PHE A 223 0.84 4.38 -5.29
N VAL A 224 0.89 3.06 -5.05
CA VAL A 224 1.76 2.47 -4.03
C VAL A 224 3.23 2.65 -4.39
N GLY A 225 3.57 2.51 -5.67
CA GLY A 225 4.90 2.80 -6.21
C GLY A 225 5.35 4.23 -5.93
N GLY A 226 4.48 5.23 -6.09
CA GLY A 226 4.80 6.62 -5.71
C GLY A 226 4.83 6.83 -4.19
N MET A 227 3.89 6.21 -3.46
CA MET A 227 3.76 6.38 -2.01
C MET A 227 5.00 5.88 -1.25
N GLN A 228 5.66 4.81 -1.71
CA GLN A 228 6.89 4.33 -1.09
C GLN A 228 8.02 5.37 -1.15
N TYR A 229 8.18 6.07 -2.28
CA TYR A 229 9.20 7.12 -2.41
C TYR A 229 8.88 8.33 -1.55
N VAL A 230 7.62 8.80 -1.55
CA VAL A 230 7.21 9.89 -0.66
C VAL A 230 7.46 9.53 0.80
N THR A 231 7.15 8.30 1.19
CA THR A 231 7.39 7.81 2.55
C THR A 231 8.88 7.74 2.87
N LEU A 232 9.69 7.25 1.92
CA LEU A 232 11.15 7.17 2.06
C LEU A 232 11.77 8.55 2.27
N PHE A 233 11.45 9.53 1.42
CA PHE A 233 11.96 10.89 1.58
C PHE A 233 11.54 11.51 2.91
N ARG A 234 10.28 11.33 3.31
CA ARG A 234 9.82 11.77 4.63
C ARG A 234 10.59 11.14 5.78
N ILE A 235 10.96 9.85 5.69
CA ILE A 235 11.76 9.17 6.71
C ILE A 235 13.13 9.84 6.87
N PHE A 236 13.73 10.32 5.79
CA PHE A 236 14.98 11.07 5.84
C PHE A 236 14.80 12.43 6.52
N ASP A 237 13.71 13.13 6.24
CA ASP A 237 13.47 14.47 6.81
C ASP A 237 12.99 14.44 8.27
N THR A 238 12.33 13.37 8.70
CA THR A 238 11.60 13.31 9.99
C THR A 238 12.18 12.32 11.00
N GLU A 239 13.49 12.08 10.95
CA GLU A 239 14.19 11.09 11.78
C GLU A 239 13.86 11.21 13.28
N ARG A 240 13.93 12.42 13.85
CA ARG A 240 13.62 12.64 15.28
C ARG A 240 12.18 12.29 15.63
N ALA A 241 11.24 12.60 14.75
CA ALA A 241 9.81 12.29 14.95
C ALA A 241 9.57 10.78 14.86
N LEU A 242 10.26 10.11 13.95
CA LEU A 242 10.24 8.66 13.79
C LEU A 242 10.75 7.94 15.06
N HIS A 243 11.91 8.34 15.60
CA HIS A 243 12.42 7.80 16.85
C HIS A 243 11.45 8.01 18.02
N ARG A 244 10.90 9.23 18.14
CA ARG A 244 9.91 9.53 19.17
C ARG A 244 8.68 8.63 19.03
N PHE A 245 8.20 8.42 17.80
CA PHE A 245 7.08 7.54 17.52
C PHE A 245 7.35 6.10 17.97
N TYR A 246 8.48 5.50 17.56
CA TYR A 246 8.81 4.11 17.94
C TYR A 246 9.04 3.94 19.44
N ARG A 247 9.62 4.94 20.11
CA ARG A 247 9.77 4.94 21.57
C ARG A 247 8.41 4.92 22.28
N LEU A 248 7.48 5.77 21.84
CA LEU A 248 6.11 5.80 22.40
C LEU A 248 5.35 4.51 22.10
N LEU A 249 5.48 3.97 20.89
CA LEU A 249 4.84 2.72 20.49
C LEU A 249 5.34 1.54 21.32
N THR A 250 6.64 1.48 21.58
CA THR A 250 7.25 0.44 22.43
C THR A 250 6.72 0.53 23.85
N ARG A 251 6.68 1.75 24.43
CA ARG A 251 6.12 1.97 25.77
C ARG A 251 4.63 1.61 25.86
N ALA A 252 3.85 1.90 24.82
CA ALA A 252 2.43 1.53 24.79
C ALA A 252 2.24 0.00 24.75
N ARG A 253 3.11 -0.73 24.05
CA ARG A 253 3.06 -2.20 23.94
C ARG A 253 3.44 -2.94 25.21
N THR A 254 4.10 -2.28 26.16
CA THR A 254 4.52 -2.86 27.45
C THR A 254 3.54 -2.56 28.58
N MET A 255 2.45 -1.83 28.34
CA MET A 255 1.45 -1.55 29.38
C MET A 255 0.60 -2.79 29.70
N ASN A 256 0.35 -3.06 30.98
CA ASN A 256 -0.34 -4.28 31.44
C ASN A 256 -1.72 -4.51 30.81
N ASN A 257 -2.48 -3.44 30.53
CA ASN A 257 -3.83 -3.51 29.95
C ASN A 257 -3.84 -3.47 28.40
N SER A 258 -2.66 -3.51 27.76
CA SER A 258 -2.56 -3.36 26.29
C SER A 258 -2.62 -4.70 25.53
N LYS A 259 -2.58 -5.84 26.23
CA LYS A 259 -2.41 -7.16 25.59
C LYS A 259 -3.52 -7.48 24.60
N ASP A 260 -4.78 -7.37 25.02
CA ASP A 260 -5.93 -7.73 24.18
C ASP A 260 -6.10 -6.78 22.99
N VAL A 261 -5.89 -5.48 23.21
CA VAL A 261 -5.94 -4.46 22.15
C VAL A 261 -4.81 -4.68 21.13
N ARG A 262 -3.59 -4.97 21.62
CA ARG A 262 -2.43 -5.24 20.78
C ARG A 262 -2.64 -6.48 19.94
N GLU A 263 -3.20 -7.53 20.52
CA GLU A 263 -3.48 -8.79 19.87
C GLU A 263 -4.55 -8.63 18.78
N THR A 264 -5.68 -8.01 19.13
CA THR A 264 -6.77 -7.72 18.17
C THR A 264 -6.26 -6.86 17.02
N TYR A 265 -5.49 -5.81 17.31
CA TYR A 265 -4.89 -4.95 16.29
C TYR A 265 -3.88 -5.71 15.42
N THR A 266 -3.04 -6.54 16.02
CA THR A 266 -2.03 -7.33 15.30
C THR A 266 -2.71 -8.28 14.34
N HIS A 267 -3.72 -9.01 14.80
CA HIS A 267 -4.51 -9.90 13.97
C HIS A 267 -5.18 -9.17 12.79
N LEU A 268 -5.90 -8.08 13.07
CA LEU A 268 -6.57 -7.29 12.02
C LEU A 268 -5.56 -6.77 10.97
N ARG A 269 -4.41 -6.28 11.43
CA ARG A 269 -3.35 -5.77 10.57
C ARG A 269 -2.75 -6.88 9.71
N GLU A 270 -2.47 -8.03 10.29
CA GLU A 270 -1.84 -9.14 9.58
C GLU A 270 -2.75 -9.72 8.50
N HIS A 271 -4.03 -9.87 8.79
CA HIS A 271 -5.02 -10.27 7.80
C HIS A 271 -5.16 -9.22 6.69
N SER A 272 -5.27 -7.94 7.07
CA SER A 272 -5.38 -6.83 6.10
C SER A 272 -4.14 -6.73 5.20
N ASN A 273 -2.94 -6.98 5.76
CA ASN A 273 -1.70 -7.00 4.99
C ASN A 273 -1.67 -8.15 3.98
N ALA A 274 -2.12 -9.35 4.34
CA ALA A 274 -2.17 -10.49 3.43
C ALA A 274 -3.11 -10.20 2.25
N THR A 275 -4.32 -9.70 2.53
CA THR A 275 -5.27 -9.29 1.47
C THR A 275 -4.71 -8.14 0.61
N PHE A 276 -3.99 -7.21 1.23
CA PHE A 276 -3.37 -6.11 0.51
C PHE A 276 -2.27 -6.58 -0.46
N ILE A 277 -1.46 -7.57 -0.07
CA ILE A 277 -0.47 -8.19 -0.97
C ILE A 277 -1.16 -8.81 -2.18
N VAL A 278 -2.19 -9.64 -1.96
CA VAL A 278 -2.96 -10.28 -3.03
C VAL A 278 -3.55 -9.25 -3.99
N LEU A 279 -4.12 -8.16 -3.47
CA LEU A 279 -4.65 -7.08 -4.31
C LEU A 279 -3.53 -6.44 -5.15
N LEU A 280 -2.37 -6.17 -4.55
CA LEU A 280 -1.23 -5.62 -5.28
C LEU A 280 -0.67 -6.58 -6.32
N GLU A 281 -0.68 -7.90 -6.08
CA GLU A 281 -0.23 -8.89 -7.05
C GLU A 281 -1.09 -8.85 -8.32
N LEU A 282 -2.41 -8.74 -8.15
CA LEU A 282 -3.35 -8.60 -9.26
C LEU A 282 -3.16 -7.26 -9.98
N CYS A 283 -3.05 -6.16 -9.25
CA CYS A 283 -2.84 -4.82 -9.83
C CYS A 283 -1.50 -4.71 -10.57
N PHE A 284 -0.43 -5.30 -10.05
CA PHE A 284 0.88 -5.29 -10.68
C PHE A 284 0.90 -6.20 -11.92
N SER A 285 0.18 -7.32 -11.89
CA SER A 285 0.02 -8.18 -13.07
C SER A 285 -0.73 -7.47 -14.19
N ALA A 286 -1.83 -6.78 -13.86
CA ALA A 286 -2.55 -5.95 -14.82
C ALA A 286 -1.65 -4.85 -15.40
N PHE A 287 -0.75 -4.27 -14.58
CA PHE A 287 0.22 -3.30 -15.04
C PHE A 287 1.23 -3.91 -16.03
N LEU A 288 1.79 -5.09 -15.74
CA LEU A 288 2.71 -5.77 -16.65
C LEU A 288 2.03 -6.15 -17.97
N ILE A 289 0.81 -6.70 -17.91
CA ILE A 289 0.01 -7.04 -19.10
C ILE A 289 -0.28 -5.77 -19.92
N PHE A 290 -0.63 -4.67 -19.26
CA PHE A 290 -0.81 -3.37 -19.90
C PHE A 290 0.48 -2.90 -20.60
N CYS A 291 1.65 -3.02 -19.97
CA CYS A 291 2.92 -2.71 -20.60
C CYS A 291 3.14 -3.57 -21.85
N VAL A 292 2.92 -4.89 -21.78
CA VAL A 292 3.02 -5.79 -22.93
C VAL A 292 2.13 -5.31 -24.08
N GLU A 293 0.87 -4.92 -23.81
CA GLU A 293 -0.05 -4.41 -24.83
C GLU A 293 0.43 -3.12 -25.49
N VAL A 294 0.97 -2.18 -24.72
CA VAL A 294 1.49 -0.91 -25.23
C VAL A 294 2.72 -1.13 -26.11
N PHE A 295 3.65 -1.98 -25.68
CA PHE A 295 4.87 -2.30 -26.43
C PHE A 295 4.60 -3.17 -27.65
N ALA A 296 3.70 -4.14 -27.57
CA ALA A 296 3.31 -4.99 -28.71
C ALA A 296 2.49 -4.22 -29.76
N GLY A 297 1.78 -3.16 -29.36
CA GLY A 297 0.94 -2.35 -30.24
C GLY A 297 1.71 -1.34 -31.13
N HIS A 298 3.01 -1.14 -30.92
CA HIS A 298 3.83 -0.26 -31.76
C HIS A 298 4.50 -1.08 -32.87
N PRO A 299 4.03 -1.04 -34.13
CA PRO A 299 4.78 -1.61 -35.23
C PRO A 299 6.14 -0.89 -35.29
N ALA A 300 7.24 -1.65 -35.27
CA ALA A 300 8.57 -1.08 -35.42
C ALA A 300 8.60 -0.31 -36.75
N ALA A 301 8.58 1.02 -36.67
CA ALA A 301 8.63 1.90 -37.83
C ALA A 301 9.92 1.57 -38.61
N GLY A 302 9.77 0.85 -39.73
CA GLY A 302 10.86 0.50 -40.63
C GLY A 302 11.16 -0.99 -40.84
N SER A 303 10.52 -1.93 -40.13
CA SER A 303 10.81 -3.36 -40.36
C SER A 303 9.81 -4.00 -41.33
N ALA A 304 10.08 -3.88 -42.62
CA ALA A 304 9.37 -4.59 -43.70
C ALA A 304 9.66 -6.10 -43.75
N SER A 305 10.47 -6.62 -42.81
CA SER A 305 10.77 -8.03 -42.65
C SER A 305 9.99 -8.56 -41.45
N GLY A 306 8.95 -9.34 -41.70
CA GLY A 306 8.06 -10.00 -40.73
C GLY A 306 8.75 -11.00 -39.80
N LYS A 307 9.75 -10.55 -39.02
CA LYS A 307 10.26 -11.27 -37.85
C LYS A 307 9.55 -10.76 -36.61
N ILE A 308 8.34 -11.27 -36.44
CA ILE A 308 7.66 -11.38 -35.13
C ILE A 308 8.56 -12.31 -34.32
N GLY A 309 9.45 -11.78 -33.50
CA GLY A 309 10.42 -12.63 -32.78
C GLY A 309 11.39 -11.88 -31.89
N VAL A 310 11.60 -10.58 -32.13
CA VAL A 310 12.27 -9.73 -31.14
C VAL A 310 11.20 -9.21 -30.20
N VAL A 311 10.85 -10.01 -29.18
CA VAL A 311 10.39 -9.44 -27.92
C VAL A 311 11.48 -8.46 -27.53
N SER A 312 11.19 -7.19 -27.78
CA SER A 312 12.16 -6.10 -27.76
C SER A 312 13.00 -6.19 -26.50
N GLU A 313 14.33 -6.27 -26.62
CA GLU A 313 15.24 -6.12 -25.48
C GLU A 313 14.82 -4.92 -24.59
N SER A 314 14.23 -3.89 -25.20
CA SER A 314 13.62 -2.75 -24.52
C SER A 314 12.47 -3.12 -23.57
N MET A 315 11.62 -4.10 -23.86
CA MET A 315 10.56 -4.55 -22.93
C MET A 315 11.15 -5.26 -21.73
N VAL A 316 12.11 -6.17 -21.94
CA VAL A 316 12.81 -6.86 -20.84
C VAL A 316 13.54 -5.82 -19.98
N ASN A 317 14.28 -4.91 -20.61
CA ASN A 317 14.97 -3.82 -19.92
C ASN A 317 13.99 -2.91 -19.17
N ALA A 318 12.84 -2.57 -19.76
CA ALA A 318 11.81 -1.75 -19.10
C ALA A 318 11.22 -2.46 -17.87
N VAL A 319 10.94 -3.77 -17.95
CA VAL A 319 10.45 -4.57 -16.82
C VAL A 319 11.52 -4.69 -15.73
N LEU A 320 12.78 -4.92 -16.10
CA LEU A 320 13.89 -4.97 -15.14
C LEU A 320 14.10 -3.63 -14.43
N LEU A 321 14.06 -2.52 -15.18
CA LEU A 321 14.13 -1.17 -14.61
C LEU A 321 12.95 -0.86 -13.70
N LEU A 322 11.74 -1.31 -14.09
CA LEU A 322 10.55 -1.17 -13.26
C LEU A 322 10.69 -1.94 -11.95
N ILE A 323 11.15 -3.19 -11.99
CA ILE A 323 11.38 -4.01 -10.77
C ILE A 323 12.47 -3.36 -9.92
N ALA A 324 13.55 -2.88 -10.52
CA ALA A 324 14.62 -2.19 -9.81
C ALA A 324 14.09 -0.93 -9.11
N PHE A 325 13.32 -0.09 -9.82
CA PHE A 325 12.65 1.08 -9.26
C PHE A 325 11.68 0.68 -8.13
N TRP A 326 10.88 -0.36 -8.33
CA TRP A 326 9.94 -0.86 -7.33
C TRP A 326 10.62 -1.30 -6.04
N MET A 327 11.77 -1.97 -6.14
CA MET A 327 12.52 -2.51 -5.00
C MET A 327 13.46 -1.51 -4.34
N THR A 328 13.83 -0.44 -5.04
CA THR A 328 14.84 0.54 -4.58
C THR A 328 14.53 1.10 -3.19
N PRO A 329 13.29 1.54 -2.86
CA PRO A 329 13.01 2.05 -1.53
C PRO A 329 13.28 1.05 -0.42
N ASN A 330 13.01 -0.24 -0.64
CA ASN A 330 13.26 -1.28 0.36
C ASN A 330 14.76 -1.47 0.65
N LEU A 331 15.63 -1.27 -0.35
CA LEU A 331 17.09 -1.26 -0.14
C LEU A 331 17.53 -0.13 0.79
N PHE A 332 16.97 1.07 0.60
CA PHE A 332 17.22 2.20 1.52
C PHE A 332 16.64 1.95 2.91
N MET A 333 15.49 1.28 3.00
CA MET A 333 14.91 0.88 4.29
C MET A 333 15.81 -0.06 5.07
N TRP A 334 16.42 -1.04 4.41
CA TRP A 334 17.41 -1.91 5.03
C TRP A 334 18.59 -1.12 5.61
N SER A 335 19.14 -0.16 4.84
CA SER A 335 20.20 0.72 5.33
C SER A 335 19.77 1.53 6.57
N ARG A 336 18.54 2.07 6.57
CA ARG A 336 18.01 2.81 7.72
C ARG A 336 17.73 1.93 8.93
N ALA A 337 17.26 0.70 8.74
CA ALA A 337 17.07 -0.26 9.82
C ALA A 337 18.40 -0.56 10.53
N ASN A 338 19.47 -0.77 9.77
CA ASN A 338 20.82 -0.98 10.33
C ASN A 338 21.34 0.23 11.13
N GLN A 339 21.01 1.46 10.69
CA GLN A 339 21.36 2.67 11.44
C GLN A 339 20.60 2.74 12.77
N LEU A 340 19.29 2.45 12.76
CA LEU A 340 18.49 2.40 13.98
C LEU A 340 18.99 1.34 14.96
N GLU A 341 19.35 0.16 14.47
CA GLU A 341 19.89 -0.92 15.30
C GLU A 341 21.20 -0.51 15.97
N LYS A 342 22.13 0.09 15.23
CA LYS A 342 23.37 0.68 15.79
C LYS A 342 23.07 1.73 16.84
N ASP A 343 22.06 2.55 16.63
CA ASP A 343 21.63 3.59 17.58
C ASP A 343 21.03 3.00 18.86
N PHE A 344 20.24 1.92 18.74
CA PHE A 344 19.70 1.19 19.88
C PHE A 344 20.82 0.53 20.68
N ALA A 345 21.80 -0.09 20.00
CA ALA A 345 22.96 -0.70 20.63
C ALA A 345 23.83 0.32 21.39
N LYS A 346 24.01 1.53 20.83
CA LYS A 346 24.79 2.61 21.48
C LYS A 346 24.07 3.23 22.67
N ARG A 347 22.73 3.30 22.65
CA ARG A 347 21.93 4.04 23.64
C ARG A 347 20.79 3.19 24.21
N PRO A 348 21.07 2.00 24.78
CA PRO A 348 20.03 1.07 25.20
C PRO A 348 19.13 1.68 26.29
N LEU A 349 19.68 2.48 27.20
CA LEU A 349 18.94 3.12 28.29
C LEU A 349 17.86 4.12 27.82
N LEU A 350 17.97 4.68 26.62
CA LEU A 350 16.93 5.57 26.07
C LEU A 350 15.68 4.80 25.61
N TYR A 351 15.82 3.50 25.37
CA TYR A 351 14.80 2.62 24.80
C TYR A 351 14.36 1.52 25.76
N ALA A 352 15.24 1.10 26.68
CA ALA A 352 14.88 0.33 27.85
C ALA A 352 13.93 1.21 28.67
N ALA A 353 12.64 0.87 28.62
CA ALA A 353 11.64 1.53 29.44
C ALA A 353 12.19 1.62 30.87
N GLN A 354 12.37 2.83 31.39
CA GLN A 354 12.48 3.00 32.83
C GLN A 354 11.14 2.54 33.42
N ALA A 355 11.06 1.24 33.70
CA ALA A 355 9.98 0.59 34.42
C ALA A 355 10.08 0.86 35.93
N LYS A 356 10.83 1.89 36.33
CA LYS A 356 10.87 2.37 37.69
C LYS A 356 10.74 3.88 37.73
N SER A 357 9.49 4.33 37.88
CA SER A 357 9.22 5.17 39.04
C SER A 357 8.16 4.42 39.87
N PRO A 358 8.58 3.52 40.77
CA PRO A 358 7.69 3.05 41.83
C PRO A 358 7.66 4.14 42.91
N ALA A 359 6.47 4.44 43.40
CA ALA A 359 6.22 5.22 44.61
C ALA A 359 6.64 6.71 44.56
N ALA A 360 5.77 7.54 43.99
CA ALA A 360 5.37 8.75 44.71
C ALA A 360 3.99 8.48 45.33
N ASP A 361 3.92 7.42 46.15
CA ASP A 361 2.85 7.26 47.12
C ASP A 361 3.26 8.04 48.37
N THR A 362 2.37 8.96 48.74
CA THR A 362 2.13 9.48 50.10
C THR A 362 3.26 10.23 50.81
N GLU A 363 3.22 11.56 50.71
CA GLU A 363 3.44 12.40 51.90
C GLU A 363 2.14 13.18 52.17
N PRO A 364 1.42 12.92 53.28
CA PRO A 364 0.29 13.73 53.68
C PRO A 364 0.82 15.02 54.31
N ALA A 365 0.91 16.10 53.54
CA ALA A 365 1.14 17.44 54.08
C ALA A 365 -0.13 18.01 54.72
N SER A 366 -0.64 17.34 55.75
CA SER A 366 -1.34 18.00 56.84
C SER A 366 -0.27 18.65 57.74
N ARG A 367 0.10 19.90 57.46
CA ARG A 367 0.70 20.78 58.48
C ARG A 367 0.45 22.25 58.17
N VAL A 368 -0.57 22.75 58.87
CA VAL A 368 -0.57 24.04 59.59
C VAL A 368 -0.76 25.31 58.74
N MET A 369 -2.00 25.80 58.80
CA MET A 369 -2.34 27.23 58.85
C MET A 369 -1.34 28.03 59.69
N VAL A 370 -0.77 29.11 59.15
CA VAL A 370 -0.62 30.36 59.91
C VAL A 370 -0.95 31.53 59.00
N SER A 371 -2.02 32.21 59.37
CA SER A 371 -2.43 33.54 58.94
C SER A 371 -1.40 34.62 59.27
N ARG A 372 -1.15 35.54 58.33
CA ARG A 372 -0.78 36.96 58.53
C ARG A 372 -1.10 37.62 57.18
N ARG A 373 -2.14 38.42 56.96
CA ARG A 373 -2.59 39.70 57.58
C ARG A 373 -1.45 40.65 57.95
N ARG A 374 -1.53 41.85 57.34
CA ARG A 374 -0.80 43.12 57.55
C ARG A 374 0.56 43.20 56.83
N ASP A 375 0.87 44.22 56.04
CA ASP A 375 0.31 45.58 55.86
C ASP A 375 0.25 45.99 54.37
#